data_AF-A0AAW0VTR2-F1
#
_entry.id   AF-A0AAW0VTR2-F1
#
_cell.length_a   1.000
_cell.length_b   1.000
_cell.length_c   1.000
_cell.angle_alpha   90.00
_cell.angle_beta   90.00
_cell.angle_gamma   90.00
#
_symmetry.space_group_name_H-M   'P 1'
#
loop_
_entity.id
_entity.type
_entity.pdbx_description
1 polymer ?
#
loop_
_entity_poly.entity_id
_entity_poly.type
_entity_poly.pdbx_seq_one_letter_code
_entity_poly.pdbx_strand_id
1 'polypeptide(L)'
;MAERPEDLNLPNAVITRIIKDTLPEGVAVAKEARSAIAKAASVFVLYTTSTANSLAQKNKKKTVSAQDVFTAMKEMEFEKFIEPLQESLEVHKKSQQSKKEQKEAKAKAKKTEVADKNTSFTEEGNTGVTIMDITETGKENGVELQNV
;
A
#
# COMPACT_ATOMS: atom_id res chain seq x y z
N MET A 1 21.70 -12.13 -2.61
CA MET A 1 21.96 -10.76 -3.11
C MET A 1 22.18 -10.88 -4.61
N ALA A 2 21.92 -9.88 -5.44
CA ALA A 2 22.33 -9.98 -6.84
C ALA A 2 23.86 -10.18 -6.87
N GLU A 3 24.32 -11.28 -7.46
CA GLU A 3 25.74 -11.66 -7.46
C GLU A 3 26.50 -10.85 -8.51
N ARG A 4 25.79 -10.41 -9.57
CA ARG A 4 26.37 -9.59 -10.64
C ARG A 4 25.44 -8.46 -11.08
N PRO A 5 25.97 -7.34 -11.61
CA PRO A 5 25.16 -6.24 -12.13
C PRO A 5 24.18 -6.67 -13.24
N GLU A 6 24.50 -7.75 -13.97
CA GLU A 6 23.62 -8.27 -15.02
C GLU A 6 22.32 -8.87 -14.48
N ASP A 7 22.31 -9.33 -13.22
CA ASP A 7 21.14 -9.91 -12.57
C ASP A 7 20.10 -8.83 -12.19
N LEU A 8 20.50 -7.54 -12.24
CA LEU A 8 19.64 -6.38 -11.98
C LEU A 8 19.08 -5.76 -13.26
N ASN A 9 19.36 -6.35 -14.43
CA ASN A 9 18.93 -5.79 -15.70
C ASN A 9 17.41 -5.80 -15.83
N LEU A 10 16.87 -4.65 -16.22
CA LEU A 10 15.46 -4.50 -16.57
C LEU A 10 15.13 -5.27 -17.85
N PRO A 11 13.87 -5.69 -18.04
CA PRO A 11 13.46 -6.41 -19.25
C PRO A 11 13.82 -5.63 -20.53
N ASN A 12 14.57 -6.28 -21.43
CA ASN A 12 15.06 -5.65 -22.68
C ASN A 12 13.94 -5.05 -23.54
N ALA A 13 12.74 -5.64 -23.50
CA ALA A 13 11.57 -5.13 -24.22
C ALA A 13 11.15 -3.75 -23.69
N VAL A 14 11.16 -3.55 -22.37
CA VAL A 14 10.79 -2.28 -21.74
C VAL A 14 11.83 -1.22 -22.05
N ILE A 15 13.13 -1.54 -21.93
CA ILE A 15 14.22 -0.63 -22.32
C ILE A 15 14.10 -0.22 -23.79
N THR A 16 13.87 -1.18 -24.69
CA THR A 16 13.72 -0.91 -26.12
C THR A 16 12.54 0.01 -26.41
N ARG A 17 11.41 -0.18 -25.73
CA ARG A 17 10.25 0.68 -25.85
C ARG A 17 10.56 2.11 -25.41
N ILE A 18 11.12 2.29 -24.22
CA ILE A 18 11.46 3.62 -23.68
C ILE A 18 12.43 4.37 -24.62
N ILE A 19 13.45 3.69 -25.14
CA ILE A 19 14.40 4.33 -26.07
C ILE A 19 13.66 4.81 -27.33
N LYS A 20 12.82 3.96 -27.93
CA LYS A 20 12.08 4.31 -29.15
C LYS A 20 11.08 5.44 -28.92
N ASP A 21 10.44 5.50 -27.75
CA ASP A 21 9.48 6.56 -27.40
C ASP A 21 10.16 7.95 -27.35
N THR A 22 11.49 8.00 -27.21
CA THR A 22 12.28 9.25 -27.22
C THR A 22 12.91 9.59 -28.58
N LEU A 23 12.74 8.73 -29.59
CA LEU A 23 13.36 8.88 -30.91
C LEU A 23 12.30 9.07 -32.00
N PRO A 24 12.63 9.76 -33.11
CA PRO A 24 11.76 9.81 -34.27
C PRO A 24 11.46 8.42 -34.86
N GLU A 25 10.32 8.31 -35.56
CA GLU A 25 9.95 7.07 -36.24
C GLU A 25 11.02 6.64 -37.26
N GLY A 26 11.21 5.32 -37.38
CA GLY A 26 12.16 4.72 -38.32
C GLY A 26 13.62 4.69 -37.85
N VAL A 27 13.97 5.31 -36.72
CA VAL A 27 15.34 5.27 -36.18
C VAL A 27 15.67 3.89 -35.61
N ALA A 28 16.74 3.28 -36.13
CA ALA A 28 17.26 2.02 -35.62
C ALA A 28 18.32 2.25 -34.53
N VAL A 29 18.26 1.44 -33.47
CA VAL A 29 19.22 1.45 -32.37
C VAL A 29 20.04 0.16 -32.40
N ALA A 30 21.36 0.25 -32.28
CA ALA A 30 22.24 -0.92 -32.24
C ALA A 30 21.97 -1.81 -31.02
N LYS A 31 22.27 -3.10 -31.12
CA LYS A 31 22.08 -4.06 -30.01
C LYS A 31 22.99 -3.71 -28.83
N GLU A 32 24.20 -3.30 -29.12
CA GLU A 32 25.25 -2.90 -28.19
C GLU A 32 24.81 -1.65 -27.41
N ALA A 33 24.21 -0.67 -28.09
CA ALA A 33 23.67 0.53 -27.46
C ALA A 33 22.52 0.20 -26.49
N ARG A 34 21.58 -0.68 -26.89
CA ARG A 34 20.52 -1.15 -25.99
C ARG A 34 21.07 -1.84 -24.74
N SER A 35 22.08 -2.71 -24.92
CA SER A 35 22.74 -3.40 -23.82
C SER A 35 23.47 -2.45 -22.88
N ALA A 36 24.15 -1.44 -23.43
CA ALA A 36 24.82 -0.40 -22.66
C ALA A 36 23.81 0.42 -21.83
N ILE A 37 22.68 0.81 -22.41
CA ILE A 37 21.62 1.54 -21.71
C ILE A 37 21.00 0.69 -20.60
N ALA A 38 20.76 -0.62 -20.85
CA ALA A 38 20.24 -1.52 -19.83
C ALA A 38 21.17 -1.60 -18.60
N LYS A 39 22.49 -1.75 -18.84
CA LYS A 39 23.50 -1.73 -17.77
C LYS A 39 23.55 -0.38 -17.06
N ALA A 40 23.51 0.73 -17.82
CA ALA A 40 23.52 2.07 -17.26
C ALA A 40 22.29 2.34 -16.38
N ALA A 41 21.12 1.82 -16.75
CA ALA A 41 19.90 1.92 -15.93
C ALA A 41 20.06 1.18 -14.58
N SER A 42 20.65 -0.01 -14.59
CA SER A 42 20.96 -0.76 -13.36
C SER A 42 21.91 0.02 -12.46
N VAL A 43 22.99 0.56 -13.03
CA VAL A 43 23.97 1.40 -12.29
C VAL A 43 23.31 2.67 -11.77
N PHE A 44 22.43 3.31 -12.55
CA PHE A 44 21.70 4.49 -12.13
C PHE A 44 20.86 4.22 -10.87
N VAL A 45 20.08 3.13 -10.85
CA VAL A 45 19.28 2.76 -9.67
C VAL A 45 20.17 2.52 -8.45
N LEU A 46 21.28 1.80 -8.61
CA LEU A 46 22.22 1.54 -7.53
C LEU A 46 22.86 2.83 -7.01
N TYR A 47 23.29 3.70 -7.91
CA TYR A 47 23.93 4.96 -7.56
C TYR A 47 22.95 5.91 -6.86
N THR A 48 21.75 6.11 -7.40
CA THR A 48 20.68 6.89 -6.75
C THR A 48 20.35 6.35 -5.37
N THR A 49 20.22 5.03 -5.23
CA THR A 49 19.91 4.40 -3.94
C THR A 49 21.04 4.62 -2.93
N SER A 50 22.29 4.49 -3.35
CA SER A 50 23.47 4.72 -2.49
C SER A 50 23.57 6.17 -2.03
N THR A 51 23.38 7.13 -2.94
CA THR A 51 23.39 8.57 -2.63
C THR A 51 22.25 8.94 -1.69
N ALA A 52 21.02 8.52 -1.99
CA ALA A 52 19.86 8.78 -1.13
C ALA A 52 20.01 8.13 0.26
N ASN A 53 20.57 6.93 0.32
CA ASN A 53 20.86 6.27 1.59
C ASN A 53 21.92 7.04 2.41
N SER A 54 22.99 7.51 1.77
CA SER A 54 24.02 8.31 2.42
C SER A 54 23.44 9.61 2.99
N LEU A 55 22.53 10.26 2.27
CA LEU A 55 21.79 11.45 2.73
C LEU A 55 20.89 11.16 3.92
N ALA A 56 20.14 10.06 3.89
CA ALA A 56 19.32 9.64 5.01
C ALA A 56 20.17 9.37 6.27
N GLN A 57 21.29 8.67 6.12
CA GLN A 57 22.23 8.38 7.21
C GLN A 57 22.88 9.64 7.77
N LYS A 58 23.29 10.59 6.91
CA LYS A 58 23.82 11.90 7.33
C LYS A 58 22.81 12.67 8.19
N ASN A 59 21.51 12.51 7.90
CA ASN A 59 20.41 13.08 8.67
C ASN A 59 19.95 12.19 9.85
N LYS A 60 20.73 11.16 10.23
CA LYS A 60 20.43 10.19 11.30
C LYS A 60 19.09 9.44 11.12
N LYS A 61 18.61 9.32 9.88
CA LYS A 61 17.41 8.54 9.56
C LYS A 61 17.80 7.09 9.26
N LYS A 62 16.97 6.14 9.73
CA LYS A 62 17.11 4.71 9.40
C LYS A 62 16.36 4.31 8.12
N THR A 63 15.58 5.23 7.55
CA THR A 63 14.72 4.98 6.40
C THR A 63 14.92 6.10 5.39
N VAL A 64 15.09 5.72 4.12
CA VAL A 64 15.17 6.67 3.01
C VAL A 64 13.78 7.26 2.76
N SER A 65 13.69 8.58 2.76
CA SER A 65 12.47 9.32 2.45
C SER A 65 12.51 9.88 1.01
N ALA A 66 11.35 10.26 0.47
CA ALA A 66 11.26 10.88 -0.85
C ALA A 66 12.13 12.15 -0.96
N GLN A 67 12.27 12.91 0.13
CA GLN A 67 13.11 14.10 0.16
C GLN A 67 14.60 13.78 -0.01
N ASP A 68 15.05 12.64 0.53
CA ASP A 68 16.42 12.19 0.37
C ASP A 68 16.69 11.82 -1.10
N VAL A 69 15.70 11.23 -1.79
CA VAL A 69 15.77 10.95 -3.23
C VAL A 69 15.80 12.24 -4.06
N PHE A 70 14.96 13.23 -3.76
CA PHE A 70 15.00 14.52 -4.47
C PHE A 70 16.33 15.26 -4.28
N THR A 71 16.91 15.17 -3.10
CA THR A 71 18.22 15.77 -2.81
C THR A 71 19.33 15.02 -3.54
N ALA A 72 19.26 13.67 -3.58
CA ALA A 72 20.19 12.86 -4.37
C ALA A 72 20.14 13.23 -5.86
N MET A 73 18.95 13.49 -6.43
CA MET A 73 18.84 13.93 -7.83
C MET A 73 19.55 15.27 -8.09
N LYS A 74 19.60 16.18 -7.11
CA LYS A 74 20.39 17.42 -7.22
C LYS A 74 21.89 17.13 -7.15
N GLU A 75 22.33 16.31 -6.20
CA GLU A 75 23.75 15.95 -6.06
C GLU A 75 24.29 15.18 -7.29
N MET A 76 23.41 14.48 -7.99
CA MET A 76 23.71 13.74 -9.21
C MET A 76 23.53 14.57 -10.49
N GLU A 77 23.24 15.87 -10.39
CA GLU A 77 23.02 16.79 -11.54
C GLU A 77 21.85 16.38 -12.45
N PHE A 78 20.81 15.81 -11.86
CA PHE A 78 19.55 15.42 -12.50
C PHE A 78 18.36 16.24 -12.00
N GLU A 79 18.53 17.54 -11.77
CA GLU A 79 17.50 18.44 -11.23
C GLU A 79 16.22 18.45 -12.08
N LYS A 80 16.37 18.29 -13.40
CA LYS A 80 15.25 18.21 -14.34
C LYS A 80 14.28 17.06 -14.07
N PHE A 81 14.67 16.05 -13.29
CA PHE A 81 13.79 14.94 -12.90
C PHE A 81 12.95 15.24 -11.65
N ILE A 82 13.27 16.28 -10.89
CA ILE A 82 12.63 16.54 -9.60
C ILE A 82 11.15 16.86 -9.76
N GLU A 83 10.81 17.78 -10.66
CA GLU A 83 9.42 18.19 -10.89
C GLU A 83 8.53 17.02 -11.37
N PRO A 84 8.91 16.24 -12.42
CA PRO A 84 8.17 15.04 -12.81
C PRO A 84 8.03 13.98 -11.68
N LEU A 85 9.06 13.83 -10.85
CA LEU A 85 9.01 12.89 -9.72
C LEU A 85 8.05 13.36 -8.62
N GLN A 86 7.94 14.67 -8.38
CA GLN A 86 6.99 15.23 -7.42
C GLN A 86 5.55 15.01 -7.87
N GLU A 87 5.25 15.27 -9.14
CA GLU A 87 3.93 15.01 -9.72
C GLU A 87 3.55 13.52 -9.59
N SER A 88 4.47 12.63 -9.96
CA SER A 88 4.28 11.18 -9.83
C SER A 88 4.01 10.75 -8.38
N LEU A 89 4.71 11.35 -7.41
CA LEU A 89 4.50 11.09 -5.99
C LEU A 89 3.10 11.52 -5.52
N GLU A 90 2.61 12.66 -6.00
CA GLU A 90 1.25 13.13 -5.69
C GLU A 90 0.17 12.21 -6.25
N VAL A 91 0.30 11.79 -7.51
CA VAL A 91 -0.59 10.82 -8.14
C VAL A 91 -0.59 9.51 -7.36
N HIS A 92 0.59 9.03 -6.95
CA HIS A 92 0.72 7.83 -6.13
C HIS A 92 0.01 7.97 -4.77
N LYS A 93 0.19 9.09 -4.06
CA LYS A 93 -0.48 9.36 -2.77
C LYS A 93 -2.01 9.34 -2.91
N LYS A 94 -2.54 10.01 -3.93
CA LYS A 94 -3.99 10.01 -4.24
C LYS A 94 -4.50 8.60 -4.49
N SER A 95 -3.78 7.81 -5.31
CA SER A 95 -4.14 6.41 -5.58
C SER A 95 -4.16 5.53 -4.33
N GLN A 96 -3.20 5.71 -3.42
CA GLN A 96 -3.16 4.95 -2.16
C GLN A 96 -4.32 5.30 -1.24
N GLN A 97 -4.71 6.58 -1.17
CA GLN A 97 -5.87 7.01 -0.40
C GLN A 97 -7.16 6.37 -0.93
N SER A 98 -7.42 6.46 -2.24
CA SER A 98 -8.63 5.86 -2.83
C SER A 98 -8.69 4.34 -2.63
N LYS A 99 -7.55 3.63 -2.68
CA LYS A 99 -7.50 2.19 -2.38
C LYS A 99 -7.85 1.88 -0.93
N LYS A 100 -7.45 2.74 0.01
CA LYS A 100 -7.77 2.59 1.44
C LYS A 100 -9.27 2.79 1.67
N GLU A 101 -9.85 3.84 1.10
CA GLU A 101 -11.29 4.13 1.17
C GLU A 101 -12.14 2.99 0.57
N GLN A 102 -11.73 2.43 -0.57
CA GLN A 102 -12.40 1.27 -1.17
C GLN A 102 -12.32 0.00 -0.30
N LYS A 103 -11.20 -0.23 0.39
CA LYS A 103 -11.06 -1.37 1.31
C LYS A 103 -11.94 -1.20 2.54
N GLU A 104 -12.03 0.01 3.08
CA GLU A 104 -12.89 0.32 4.23
C GLU A 104 -14.38 0.22 3.88
N ALA A 105 -14.77 0.68 2.68
CA ALA A 105 -16.14 0.52 2.18
C ALA A 105 -16.53 -0.95 1.99
N LYS A 106 -15.63 -1.77 1.43
CA LYS A 106 -15.86 -3.22 1.28
C LYS A 106 -15.90 -3.96 2.63
N ALA A 107 -15.09 -3.55 3.60
CA ALA A 107 -15.11 -4.12 4.95
C ALA A 107 -16.39 -3.78 5.72
N LYS A 108 -16.95 -2.58 5.52
CA LYS A 108 -18.25 -2.18 6.09
C LYS A 108 -19.41 -2.93 5.43
N ALA A 109 -19.41 -3.07 4.10
CA ALA A 109 -20.43 -3.85 3.38
C ALA A 109 -20.46 -5.32 3.78
N LYS A 110 -19.29 -5.96 3.98
CA LYS A 110 -19.19 -7.34 4.47
C LYS A 110 -19.68 -7.53 5.90
N LYS A 111 -19.69 -6.48 6.72
CA LYS A 111 -20.24 -6.53 8.09
C LYS A 111 -21.76 -6.45 8.10
N THR A 112 -22.36 -5.78 7.13
CA THR A 112 -23.82 -5.68 7.00
C THR A 112 -24.46 -6.97 6.46
N GLU A 113 -23.81 -7.67 5.51
CA GLU A 113 -24.32 -8.95 4.98
C GLU A 113 -24.33 -10.12 5.98
N VAL A 114 -23.51 -10.07 7.04
CA VAL A 114 -23.49 -11.13 8.08
C VAL A 114 -24.58 -10.91 9.13
N ALA A 115 -25.09 -9.69 9.28
CA ALA A 115 -26.17 -9.38 10.22
C ALA A 115 -27.56 -9.78 9.69
N ASP A 116 -27.73 -9.91 8.37
CA ASP A 116 -29.05 -10.15 7.72
C ASP A 116 -29.40 -11.65 7.55
N LYS A 117 -28.53 -12.57 7.97
CA LYS A 117 -28.78 -14.03 7.86
C LYS A 117 -29.28 -14.70 9.15
N ASN A 118 -29.47 -13.96 10.25
CA ASN A 118 -29.83 -14.53 11.55
C ASN A 118 -31.29 -14.27 11.97
N THR A 119 -32.15 -13.81 11.05
CA THR A 119 -33.53 -13.37 11.33
C THR A 119 -34.61 -14.15 10.57
N SER A 120 -34.38 -15.42 10.22
CA SER A 120 -35.44 -16.28 9.67
C SER A 120 -35.51 -17.65 10.33
N PHE A 121 -36.00 -17.69 11.57
CA PHE A 121 -36.81 -18.80 12.06
C PHE A 121 -37.64 -18.33 13.27
N THR A 122 -38.93 -18.02 13.07
CA THR A 122 -39.93 -17.96 14.15
C THR A 122 -41.17 -18.74 13.73
N GLU A 123 -41.68 -19.45 14.72
CA GLU A 123 -42.66 -20.52 14.78
C GLU A 123 -44.08 -20.16 14.27
N GLU A 124 -44.80 -21.18 13.79
CA GLU A 124 -46.26 -21.23 13.83
C GLU A 124 -46.73 -22.49 14.58
N GLY A 125 -47.56 -22.31 15.62
CA GLY A 125 -48.76 -23.13 15.79
C GLY A 125 -48.87 -24.10 16.98
N ASN A 126 -49.46 -23.60 18.07
CA ASN A 126 -50.75 -24.07 18.65
C ASN A 126 -50.80 -24.95 19.93
N THR A 127 -51.39 -24.31 20.97
CA THR A 127 -52.29 -24.78 22.07
C THR A 127 -51.90 -25.90 23.04
N GLY A 128 -51.99 -25.58 24.33
CA GLY A 128 -52.67 -26.46 25.29
C GLY A 128 -52.19 -26.39 26.74
N VAL A 129 -53.10 -25.96 27.62
CA VAL A 129 -53.20 -26.22 29.07
C VAL A 129 -52.58 -25.18 30.02
N THR A 130 -53.49 -24.45 30.66
CA THR A 130 -53.34 -23.66 31.89
C THR A 130 -53.26 -24.57 33.11
N ILE A 131 -52.26 -24.37 33.97
CA ILE A 131 -52.33 -24.77 35.39
C ILE A 131 -51.93 -23.54 36.23
N MET A 132 -52.90 -23.06 37.02
CA MET A 132 -52.69 -22.19 38.18
C MET A 132 -52.27 -23.05 39.37
N ASP A 133 -51.29 -22.59 40.16
CA ASP A 133 -51.32 -22.56 41.62
C ASP A 133 -50.05 -21.84 42.14
N ILE A 134 -50.16 -20.66 42.78
CA ILE A 134 -50.43 -20.37 44.21
C ILE A 134 -49.12 -20.26 45.03
N THR A 135 -48.85 -19.02 45.50
CA THR A 135 -48.08 -18.58 46.70
C THR A 135 -46.58 -18.94 46.76
N GLU A 136 -45.66 -18.21 47.38
CA GLU A 136 -45.70 -17.25 48.48
C GLU A 136 -44.41 -16.42 48.47
N THR A 137 -44.45 -15.34 49.24
CA THR A 137 -43.49 -14.26 49.47
C THR A 137 -42.08 -14.65 49.97
N GLY A 138 -41.09 -13.83 49.61
CA GLY A 138 -39.78 -13.79 50.27
C GLY A 138 -38.97 -12.53 49.92
N LYS A 139 -39.07 -11.50 50.77
CA LYS A 139 -38.10 -10.39 50.97
C LYS A 139 -36.69 -11.00 51.23
N GLU A 140 -35.54 -10.38 50.99
CA GLU A 140 -35.08 -9.08 51.47
C GLU A 140 -33.67 -8.78 50.90
N ASN A 141 -33.46 -7.56 50.40
CA ASN A 141 -32.36 -6.61 50.65
C ASN A 141 -30.93 -7.09 51.01
N GLY A 142 -29.91 -6.47 50.40
CA GLY A 142 -28.53 -6.57 50.91
C GLY A 142 -27.41 -5.89 50.11
N VAL A 143 -27.45 -4.56 50.01
CA VAL A 143 -26.34 -3.58 50.13
C VAL A 143 -24.98 -3.81 49.41
N GLU A 144 -24.70 -2.87 48.50
CA GLU A 144 -23.47 -2.06 48.34
C GLU A 144 -22.22 -2.44 49.17
N LEU A 145 -21.03 -2.40 48.55
CA LEU A 145 -19.94 -1.53 49.01
C LEU A 145 -18.76 -1.51 48.03
N GLN A 146 -18.27 -0.29 47.82
CA GLN A 146 -17.08 0.11 47.09
C GLN A 146 -15.78 -0.20 47.86
N ASN A 147 -14.66 0.03 47.16
CA ASN A 147 -13.29 0.27 47.62
C ASN A 147 -12.44 -0.97 47.96
N VAL A 148 -11.37 -1.21 47.18
CA VAL A 148 -10.03 -0.60 47.35
C VAL A 148 -9.39 -0.41 45.97
#